data_AF-A0A453BZI9-F1
#
_entry.id   AF-A0A453BZI9-F1
#
_cell.length_a   1.000
_cell.length_b   1.000
_cell.length_c   1.000
_cell.angle_alpha   90.00
_cell.angle_beta   90.00
_cell.angle_gamma   90.00
#
_symmetry.space_group_name_H-M   'P 1'
#
loop_
_entity.id
_entity.type
_entity.pdbx_description
1 polymer ?
#
loop_
_entity_poly.entity_id
_entity_poly.type
_entity_poly.pdbx_seq_one_letter_code
_entity_poly.pdbx_strand_id
1 'polypeptide(L)'
;MAKETVLLVVAFAAAAAFLCSCPAIVSARKVGGTCALSRNCDAGLHCETCVVDGNVRPRCTRVTPVDPQSKDRGLPFNRYAWLTTHNSFARLGTQSQTGTAIVTAFNQQDTIAEQLNVSPP
;
A
#
# COMPACT_ATOMS: atom_id res chain seq x y z
N MET A 1 27.38 11.89 44.98
CA MET A 1 26.23 10.96 44.92
C MET A 1 24.96 11.63 44.41
N ALA A 2 24.26 12.50 45.15
CA ALA A 2 22.93 12.99 44.74
C ALA A 2 22.84 13.68 43.35
N LYS A 3 23.88 14.41 42.94
CA LYS A 3 23.90 15.14 41.65
C LYS A 3 24.01 14.20 40.43
N GLU A 4 24.76 13.11 40.56
CA GLU A 4 24.92 12.09 39.50
C GLU A 4 23.66 11.23 39.37
N THR A 5 23.01 10.90 40.49
CA THR A 5 21.71 10.20 40.48
C THR A 5 20.62 11.06 39.85
N VAL A 6 20.58 12.37 40.13
CA VAL A 6 19.63 13.30 39.49
C VAL A 6 19.89 13.41 37.99
N LEU A 7 21.14 13.49 37.56
CA LEU A 7 21.48 13.59 36.13
C LEU A 7 21.06 12.33 35.36
N LEU A 8 21.29 11.14 35.94
CA LEU A 8 20.85 9.87 35.38
C LEU A 8 19.33 9.79 35.28
N VAL A 9 18.60 10.15 36.34
CA VAL A 9 17.13 10.13 36.33
C VAL A 9 16.54 11.09 35.29
N VAL A 10 17.12 12.28 35.12
CA VAL A 10 16.70 13.24 34.10
C VAL A 10 17.01 12.72 32.69
N ALA A 11 18.17 12.10 32.47
CA ALA A 11 18.52 11.50 31.18
C ALA A 11 17.60 10.33 30.81
N PHE A 12 17.27 9.45 31.77
CA PHE A 12 16.31 8.37 31.56
C PHE A 12 14.89 8.89 31.30
N ALA A 13 14.44 9.92 32.03
CA ALA A 13 13.13 10.54 31.81
C ALA A 13 13.04 11.22 30.43
N ALA A 14 14.10 11.90 29.99
CA ALA A 14 14.18 12.52 28.67
C ALA A 14 14.18 11.47 27.54
N ALA A 15 14.94 10.38 27.69
CA ALA A 15 14.95 9.28 26.73
C ALA A 15 13.58 8.56 26.66
N ALA A 16 12.94 8.32 27.81
CA ALA A 16 11.60 7.74 27.88
C ALA A 16 10.54 8.66 27.24
N ALA A 17 10.62 9.98 27.45
CA ALA A 17 9.73 10.94 26.80
C ALA A 17 9.93 10.96 25.26
N PHE A 18 11.17 10.84 24.78
CA PHE A 18 11.49 10.77 23.35
C PHE A 18 10.99 9.47 22.69
N LEU A 19 11.05 8.34 23.42
CA LEU A 19 10.50 7.05 23.00
C LEU A 19 8.96 7.02 23.06
N CYS A 20 8.36 7.70 24.03
CA CYS A 20 6.89 7.78 24.20
C CYS A 20 6.23 8.76 23.22
N SER A 21 7.00 9.66 22.60
CA SER A 21 6.56 10.51 21.48
C SER A 21 6.54 9.80 20.12
N CYS A 22 6.56 8.47 20.08
CA CYS A 22 6.29 7.74 18.84
C CYS A 22 4.77 7.70 18.62
N PRO A 23 4.20 8.38 17.60
CA PRO A 23 2.82 8.16 17.21
C PRO A 23 2.75 6.83 16.46
N ALA A 24 3.07 5.72 17.14
CA ALA A 24 3.06 4.38 16.55
C ALA A 24 1.65 3.76 16.54
N ILE A 25 0.62 4.51 16.94
CA ILE A 25 -0.72 4.29 16.39
C ILE A 25 -0.79 5.09 15.10
N VAL A 26 -0.06 4.65 14.08
CA VAL A 26 -0.36 5.09 12.72
C VAL A 26 -1.68 4.40 12.38
N SER A 27 -2.80 5.08 12.68
CA SER A 27 -4.09 4.66 12.14
C SER A 27 -3.89 4.44 10.65
N ALA A 28 -4.25 3.25 10.21
CA ALA A 28 -4.04 2.85 8.84
C ALA A 28 -4.72 3.88 7.91
N ARG A 29 -3.98 4.30 6.88
CA ARG A 29 -4.34 5.45 6.06
C ARG A 29 -5.38 5.01 5.04
N LYS A 30 -6.48 5.78 4.99
CA LYS A 30 -7.52 5.63 3.96
C LYS A 30 -6.97 5.91 2.56
N VAL A 31 -7.75 5.51 1.55
CA VAL A 31 -7.50 5.82 0.14
C VAL A 31 -7.16 7.30 -0.06
N GLY A 32 -6.10 7.59 -0.82
CA GLY A 32 -5.57 8.94 -1.08
C GLY A 32 -4.68 9.50 0.04
N GLY A 33 -4.58 8.83 1.19
CA GLY A 33 -3.65 9.17 2.25
C GLY A 33 -2.20 8.95 1.82
N THR A 34 -1.27 9.79 2.26
CA THR A 34 0.16 9.54 2.00
C THR A 34 0.69 8.40 2.84
N CYS A 35 1.49 7.56 2.21
CA CYS A 35 2.10 6.39 2.80
C CYS A 35 3.58 6.29 2.38
N ALA A 36 4.32 5.42 3.07
CA ALA A 36 5.65 5.01 2.65
C ALA A 36 5.69 3.52 2.29
N LEU A 37 4.89 2.70 2.98
CA LEU A 37 4.81 1.25 2.83
C LEU A 37 3.36 0.80 2.89
N SER A 38 3.00 -0.32 2.24
CA SER A 38 1.60 -0.79 2.18
C SER A 38 0.98 -1.02 3.56
N ARG A 39 1.78 -1.43 4.57
CA ARG A 39 1.31 -1.57 5.96
C ARG A 39 0.85 -0.26 6.61
N ASN A 40 1.16 0.89 6.02
CA ASN A 40 0.67 2.18 6.49
C ASN A 40 -0.76 2.47 6.01
N CYS A 41 -1.29 1.68 5.10
CA CYS A 41 -2.62 1.86 4.51
C CYS A 41 -3.65 0.95 5.17
N ASP A 42 -4.93 1.33 5.08
CA ASP A 42 -6.06 0.52 5.57
C ASP A 42 -6.06 -0.89 4.97
N ALA A 43 -6.78 -1.80 5.63
CA ALA A 43 -6.88 -3.18 5.19
C ALA A 43 -7.29 -3.26 3.71
N GLY A 44 -6.45 -3.95 2.95
CA GLY A 44 -6.61 -4.15 1.52
C GLY A 44 -6.15 -2.98 0.64
N LEU A 45 -5.51 -1.94 1.17
CA LEU A 45 -4.93 -0.87 0.38
C LEU A 45 -3.43 -1.07 0.15
N HIS A 46 -2.94 -0.60 -1.00
CA HIS A 46 -1.53 -0.64 -1.37
C HIS A 46 -0.90 0.75 -1.34
N CYS A 47 0.40 0.83 -1.03
CA CYS A 47 1.11 2.09 -1.08
C CYS A 47 1.86 2.24 -2.39
N GLU A 48 1.36 3.10 -3.27
CA GLU A 48 1.85 3.21 -4.64
C GLU A 48 1.99 4.66 -5.07
N THR A 49 2.82 4.89 -6.09
CA THR A 49 3.02 6.20 -6.71
C THR A 49 2.49 6.14 -8.13
N CYS A 50 1.63 7.08 -8.54
CA CYS A 50 1.30 7.23 -9.95
C CYS A 50 2.45 7.97 -10.63
N VAL A 51 3.25 7.30 -11.46
CA VAL A 51 4.39 7.99 -12.09
C VAL A 51 3.97 8.91 -13.25
N VAL A 52 2.77 8.70 -13.81
CA VAL A 52 2.28 9.39 -15.02
C VAL A 52 1.86 10.83 -14.72
N ASP A 53 1.36 11.11 -13.52
CA ASP A 53 0.92 12.45 -13.12
C ASP A 53 2.08 13.33 -12.59
N GLY A 54 3.32 12.82 -12.65
CA GLY A 54 4.51 13.49 -12.11
C GLY A 54 4.55 13.57 -10.58
N ASN A 55 3.63 12.92 -9.89
CA ASN A 55 3.57 12.92 -8.45
C ASN A 55 4.58 11.92 -7.89
N VAL A 56 5.50 12.41 -7.07
CA VAL A 56 6.49 11.56 -6.39
C VAL A 56 6.01 11.07 -5.03
N ARG A 57 4.81 11.49 -4.59
CA ARG A 57 4.30 11.20 -3.25
C ARG A 57 3.42 9.95 -3.29
N PRO A 58 3.86 8.83 -2.70
CA PRO A 58 3.06 7.61 -2.66
C PRO A 58 1.79 7.82 -1.87
N ARG A 59 0.71 7.21 -2.36
CA ARG A 59 -0.62 7.26 -1.75
C ARG A 59 -1.13 5.85 -1.53
N CYS A 60 -2.01 5.72 -0.53
CA CYS A 60 -2.80 4.52 -0.37
C CYS A 60 -3.80 4.45 -1.51
N THR A 61 -3.60 3.49 -2.40
CA THR A 61 -4.41 3.22 -3.57
C THR A 61 -5.16 1.89 -3.37
N ARG A 62 -6.02 1.58 -4.35
CA ARG A 62 -6.70 0.32 -4.67
C ARG A 62 -7.02 -0.65 -3.53
N VAL A 63 -8.28 -1.08 -3.46
CA VAL A 63 -8.73 -2.16 -2.57
C VAL A 63 -8.36 -3.54 -3.13
N THR A 64 -7.91 -4.45 -2.26
CA THR A 64 -7.65 -5.87 -2.54
C THR A 64 -8.85 -6.51 -3.23
N PRO A 65 -8.64 -7.26 -4.34
CA PRO A 65 -9.69 -8.06 -4.93
C PRO A 65 -10.35 -8.95 -3.87
N VAL A 66 -11.66 -8.84 -3.75
CA VAL A 66 -12.47 -9.74 -2.91
C VAL A 66 -13.29 -10.62 -3.83
N ASP A 67 -13.38 -11.90 -3.49
CA ASP A 67 -14.34 -12.78 -4.14
C ASP A 67 -15.75 -12.30 -3.78
N PRO A 68 -16.56 -11.82 -4.75
CA PRO A 68 -17.89 -11.34 -4.46
C PRO A 68 -18.82 -12.46 -3.96
N GLN A 69 -18.50 -13.73 -4.23
CA GLN A 69 -19.22 -14.89 -3.70
C GLN A 69 -18.97 -15.15 -2.21
N SER A 70 -18.02 -14.44 -1.60
CA SER A 70 -17.81 -14.47 -0.15
C SER A 70 -18.94 -13.80 0.64
N LYS A 71 -19.77 -12.96 -0.01
CA LYS A 71 -20.87 -12.23 0.62
C LYS A 71 -22.22 -12.92 0.46
N ASP A 72 -22.48 -13.45 -0.74
CA ASP A 72 -23.68 -14.22 -1.05
C ASP A 72 -23.33 -15.23 -2.15
N ARG A 73 -23.96 -16.41 -2.14
CA ARG A 73 -23.68 -17.50 -3.09
C ARG A 73 -24.91 -17.81 -3.92
N GLY A 74 -24.69 -18.29 -5.15
CA GLY A 74 -25.77 -18.76 -6.02
C GLY A 74 -26.43 -17.69 -6.89
N LEU A 75 -25.97 -16.43 -6.83
CA LEU A 75 -26.38 -15.42 -7.80
C LEU A 75 -25.74 -15.71 -9.17
N PRO A 76 -26.41 -15.38 -10.30
CA PRO A 76 -25.80 -15.48 -11.62
C PRO A 76 -24.65 -14.46 -11.76
N PHE A 77 -23.70 -14.73 -12.66
CA PHE A 77 -22.45 -13.95 -12.82
C PHE A 77 -22.67 -12.43 -12.93
N ASN A 78 -23.74 -12.00 -13.60
CA ASN A 78 -24.09 -10.59 -13.82
C ASN A 78 -24.74 -9.89 -12.60
N ARG A 79 -24.86 -10.58 -11.46
CA ARG A 79 -25.42 -10.03 -10.21
C ARG A 79 -24.37 -9.83 -9.12
N TYR A 80 -23.09 -10.05 -9.43
CA TYR A 80 -21.96 -9.71 -8.58
C TYR A 80 -21.27 -8.41 -9.04
N ALA A 81 -20.65 -7.71 -8.10
CA ALA A 81 -19.73 -6.61 -8.40
C ALA A 81 -18.32 -7.19 -8.56
N TRP A 82 -17.76 -7.08 -9.78
CA TRP A 82 -16.43 -7.58 -10.10
C TRP A 82 -15.42 -6.43 -10.12
N LEU A 83 -14.28 -6.60 -9.44
CA LEU A 83 -13.13 -5.72 -9.61
C LEU A 83 -12.34 -6.19 -10.84
N THR A 84 -12.16 -5.30 -11.82
CA THR A 84 -11.48 -5.61 -13.08
C THR A 84 -10.37 -4.61 -13.37
N THR A 85 -9.34 -5.01 -14.12
CA THR A 85 -8.31 -4.12 -14.66
C THR A 85 -8.47 -3.99 -16.18
N HIS A 86 -8.39 -2.76 -16.70
CA HIS A 86 -8.34 -2.53 -18.16
C HIS A 86 -6.91 -2.62 -18.64
N ASN A 87 -6.66 -3.32 -19.75
CA ASN A 87 -5.32 -3.49 -20.33
C ASN A 87 -4.32 -4.08 -19.31
N SER A 88 -4.72 -5.18 -18.65
CA SER A 88 -4.03 -5.80 -17.51
C SER A 88 -2.53 -6.10 -17.75
N PHE A 89 -2.12 -6.28 -19.00
CA PHE A 89 -0.72 -6.56 -19.37
C PHE A 89 0.12 -5.30 -19.64
N ALA A 90 -0.49 -4.11 -19.73
CA ALA A 90 0.20 -2.84 -19.98
C ALA A 90 0.83 -2.28 -18.70
N ARG A 91 1.80 -3.02 -18.17
CA ARG A 91 2.52 -2.69 -16.95
C ARG A 91 3.70 -1.76 -17.19
N LEU A 92 3.87 -0.79 -16.31
CA LEU A 92 4.99 0.12 -16.29
C LEU A 92 6.33 -0.66 -16.31
N GLY A 93 7.23 -0.28 -17.22
CA GLY A 93 8.59 -0.82 -17.29
C GLY A 93 8.69 -2.24 -17.87
N THR A 94 7.59 -2.83 -18.35
CA THR A 94 7.63 -4.14 -19.01
C THR A 94 8.19 -4.04 -20.43
N GLN A 95 9.03 -5.01 -20.80
CA GLN A 95 9.50 -5.23 -22.16
C GLN A 95 8.69 -6.33 -22.84
N SER A 96 8.67 -6.33 -24.17
CA SER A 96 8.12 -7.45 -24.94
C SER A 96 8.94 -8.73 -24.73
N GLN A 97 8.39 -9.89 -25.09
CA GLN A 97 9.11 -11.17 -25.00
C GLN A 97 10.42 -11.18 -25.82
N THR A 98 10.51 -10.35 -26.86
CA THR A 98 11.71 -10.20 -27.69
C THR A 98 12.72 -9.18 -27.13
N GLY A 99 12.47 -8.61 -25.95
CA GLY A 99 13.30 -7.57 -25.33
C GLY A 99 13.12 -6.17 -25.90
N THR A 100 12.21 -5.99 -26.87
CA THR A 100 11.87 -4.67 -27.41
C THR A 100 11.05 -3.87 -26.40
N ALA A 101 11.37 -2.59 -26.24
CA ALA A 101 10.61 -1.69 -25.39
C ALA A 101 9.17 -1.51 -25.89
N ILE A 102 8.22 -1.58 -24.97
CA ILE A 102 6.81 -1.32 -25.26
C ILE A 102 6.59 0.20 -25.19
N VAL A 103 6.29 0.82 -26.34
CA VAL A 103 6.12 2.28 -26.47
C VAL A 103 4.67 2.76 -26.24
N THR A 104 3.74 1.83 -26.06
CA THR A 104 2.34 2.16 -25.77
C THR A 104 2.17 2.66 -24.34
N ALA A 105 1.10 3.41 -24.08
CA ALA A 105 0.76 3.83 -22.74
C ALA A 105 0.60 2.61 -21.81
N PHE A 106 1.18 2.71 -20.61
CA PHE A 106 0.97 1.77 -19.52
C PHE A 106 -0.12 2.31 -18.59
N ASN A 107 -0.91 1.41 -18.02
CA ASN A 107 -1.94 1.75 -17.04
C ASN A 107 -1.98 0.77 -15.87
N GLN A 108 -1.02 -0.14 -15.78
CA GLN A 108 -0.81 -1.04 -14.65
C GLN A 108 0.57 -0.81 -14.03
N GLN A 109 0.67 -1.03 -12.72
CA GLN A 109 1.95 -1.09 -11.99
C GLN A 109 2.20 -2.50 -11.42
N ASP A 110 1.13 -3.25 -11.22
CA ASP A 110 1.12 -4.63 -10.76
C ASP A 110 1.32 -5.63 -11.90
N THR A 111 1.99 -6.75 -11.61
CA THR A 111 1.97 -7.95 -12.46
C THR A 111 0.57 -8.57 -12.48
N ILE A 112 0.29 -9.45 -13.44
CA ILE A 112 -0.99 -10.17 -13.50
C ILE A 112 -1.22 -11.00 -12.22
N ALA A 113 -0.16 -11.59 -11.66
CA ALA A 113 -0.26 -12.35 -10.41
C ALA A 113 -0.69 -11.44 -9.25
N GLU A 114 -0.09 -10.26 -9.10
CA GLU A 114 -0.47 -9.27 -8.07
C GLU A 114 -1.86 -8.65 -8.31
N GLN A 115 -2.30 -8.56 -9.56
CA GLN A 115 -3.66 -8.11 -9.88
C GLN A 115 -4.73 -9.11 -9.43
N LEU A 116 -4.43 -10.42 -9.49
CA LEU A 116 -5.33 -11.53 -9.17
C LEU A 116 -5.22 -12.00 -7.71
N ASN A 117 -4.01 -12.01 -7.17
CA ASN A 117 -3.69 -12.53 -5.85
C ASN A 117 -3.21 -11.41 -4.93
N VAL A 118 -3.68 -11.44 -3.68
CA VAL A 118 -3.11 -10.65 -2.61
C VAL A 118 -3.03 -11.53 -1.36
N SER A 119 -2.03 -12.40 -1.29
CA SER A 119 -1.57 -12.85 0.02
C SER A 119 -0.78 -11.69 0.63
N PRO A 120 -1.04 -11.27 1.88
CA PRO A 120 -0.09 -10.42 2.57
C PRO A 120 1.22 -11.20 2.77
N PRO A 121 2.39 -10.55 2.89
CA PRO A 121 3.48 -11.16 3.64
C PRO A 121 3.08 -11.42 5.09
#